data_AF-A0A3P6RDF8-F1
#
_entry.id   AF-A0A3P6RDF8-F1
#
_cell.length_a   1.000
_cell.length_b   1.000
_cell.length_c   1.000
_cell.angle_alpha   90.00
_cell.angle_beta   90.00
_cell.angle_gamma   90.00
#
_symmetry.space_group_name_H-M   'P 1'
#
loop_
_entity.id
_entity.type
_entity.pdbx_description
1 polymer ?
#
loop_
_entity_poly.entity_id
_entity_poly.type
_entity_poly.pdbx_seq_one_letter_code
_entity_poly.pdbx_strand_id
1 'polypeptide(L)'
;MNEDENGNEKVGDLIDRDRREGFIAVEEMDEHLKEIAANVWEKPQTDIHALKLDIEELYDHIQNFTITVDEAESALRELKLRYDGVTSEREQNEHNALKYWIELPSIRYRLLKFEERLMGFDRNDLSTDDIKTDHQLYGRNQMEIIKIDNMRAFINDLAIQLKAVYEYYFISDDDLLNAGIVISQTENNLTKRRDLLPTQKPKNRCIWFFCF
;
A
#
# COMPACT_ATOMS: atom_id res chain seq x y z
N MET A 1 2.34 -25.34 19.99
CA MET A 1 3.12 -24.18 19.50
C MET A 1 3.26 -24.40 18.00
N ASN A 2 2.33 -23.85 17.23
CA ASN A 2 2.09 -24.19 15.82
C ASN A 2 2.12 -22.93 14.95
N GLU A 3 3.19 -22.15 15.09
CA GLU A 3 3.45 -21.00 14.24
C GLU A 3 4.78 -21.23 13.53
N ASP A 4 4.95 -20.68 12.33
CA ASP A 4 6.27 -20.52 11.73
C ASP A 4 7.07 -19.42 12.46
N GLU A 5 8.32 -19.16 12.05
CA GLU A 5 9.20 -18.17 12.70
C GLU A 5 8.60 -16.74 12.75
N ASN A 6 7.50 -16.49 12.01
CA ASN A 6 6.81 -15.20 11.91
C ASN A 6 5.42 -15.20 12.57
N GLY A 7 5.02 -16.22 13.32
CA GLY A 7 3.71 -16.24 13.99
C GLY A 7 2.55 -16.69 13.09
N ASN A 8 2.81 -17.16 11.87
CA ASN A 8 1.75 -17.61 10.96
C ASN A 8 1.44 -19.09 11.14
N GLU A 9 0.16 -19.44 11.07
CA GLU A 9 -0.30 -20.83 11.07
C GLU A 9 0.27 -21.56 9.85
N LYS A 10 0.90 -22.72 10.08
CA LYS A 10 1.54 -23.47 8.98
C LYS A 10 0.48 -23.91 7.98
N VAL A 11 0.81 -23.83 6.69
CA VAL A 11 -0.08 -24.25 5.60
C VAL A 11 -0.63 -25.67 5.81
N GLY A 12 0.14 -26.59 6.39
CA GLY A 12 -0.35 -27.93 6.74
C GLY A 12 -1.51 -27.93 7.73
N ASP A 13 -1.46 -27.11 8.77
CA ASP A 13 -2.50 -27.01 9.79
C ASP A 13 -3.78 -26.38 9.20
N LEU A 14 -3.61 -25.38 8.32
CA LEU A 14 -4.70 -24.79 7.54
C LEU A 14 -5.39 -25.84 6.66
N ILE A 15 -4.64 -26.71 5.99
CA ILE A 15 -5.20 -27.79 5.14
C ILE A 15 -5.99 -28.81 5.97
N ASP A 16 -5.52 -29.13 7.18
CA ASP A 16 -6.23 -30.03 8.09
C ASP A 16 -7.51 -29.40 8.64
N ARG A 17 -7.49 -28.09 8.90
CA ARG A 17 -8.69 -27.32 9.26
C ARG A 17 -9.69 -27.27 8.10
N ASP A 18 -9.22 -26.92 6.92
CA ASP A 18 -9.99 -26.90 5.67
C ASP A 18 -10.70 -28.24 5.42
N ARG A 19 -10.04 -29.38 5.73
CA ARG A 19 -10.65 -30.71 5.61
C ARG A 19 -11.82 -30.90 6.58
N ARG A 20 -11.73 -30.37 7.81
CA ARG A 20 -12.80 -30.46 8.82
C ARG A 20 -13.97 -29.54 8.52
N GLU A 21 -13.69 -28.33 8.03
CA GLU A 21 -14.69 -27.30 7.74
C GLU A 21 -15.36 -27.49 6.38
N GLY A 22 -14.71 -28.22 5.47
CA GLY A 22 -15.25 -28.48 4.14
C GLY A 22 -15.39 -27.17 3.35
N PHE A 23 -16.49 -27.02 2.62
CA PHE A 23 -16.67 -25.88 1.72
C PHE A 23 -16.80 -24.53 2.44
N ILE A 24 -17.08 -24.51 3.75
CA ILE A 24 -17.09 -23.26 4.54
C ILE A 24 -15.73 -22.56 4.47
N ALA A 25 -14.62 -23.31 4.52
CA ALA A 25 -13.29 -22.71 4.40
C ALA A 25 -13.03 -22.09 3.01
N VAL A 26 -13.73 -22.55 1.96
CA VAL A 26 -13.68 -21.91 0.63
C VAL A 26 -14.41 -20.58 0.64
N GLU A 27 -15.53 -20.48 1.34
CA GLU A 27 -16.24 -19.20 1.55
C GLU A 27 -15.38 -18.21 2.34
N GLU A 28 -14.72 -18.66 3.42
CA GLU A 28 -13.80 -17.83 4.20
C GLU A 28 -12.62 -17.33 3.36
N MET A 29 -12.05 -18.18 2.51
CA MET A 29 -11.01 -17.75 1.57
C MET A 29 -11.53 -16.71 0.58
N ASP A 30 -12.77 -16.83 0.10
CA ASP A 30 -13.38 -15.87 -0.82
C ASP A 30 -13.62 -14.51 -0.14
N GLU A 31 -14.08 -14.52 1.10
CA GLU A 31 -14.20 -13.31 1.94
C GLU A 31 -12.85 -12.64 2.18
N HIS A 32 -11.83 -13.43 2.53
CA HIS A 32 -10.46 -12.92 2.72
C HIS A 32 -9.89 -12.31 1.43
N LEU A 33 -10.11 -12.93 0.27
CA LEU A 33 -9.70 -12.35 -1.02
C LEU A 33 -10.39 -11.00 -1.30
N LYS A 34 -11.66 -10.85 -0.92
CA LYS A 34 -12.39 -9.57 -1.04
C LYS A 34 -11.84 -8.52 -0.07
N GLU A 35 -11.43 -8.91 1.14
CA GLU A 35 -10.76 -8.02 2.08
C GLU A 35 -9.41 -7.54 1.52
N ILE A 36 -8.62 -8.44 0.95
CA ILE A 36 -7.37 -8.07 0.26
C ILE A 36 -7.66 -7.06 -0.85
N ALA A 37 -8.70 -7.29 -1.66
CA ALA A 37 -9.09 -6.39 -2.73
C ALA A 37 -9.45 -4.98 -2.24
N ALA A 38 -10.19 -4.89 -1.13
CA ALA A 38 -10.58 -3.62 -0.52
C ALA A 38 -9.37 -2.87 0.07
N ASN A 39 -8.33 -3.61 0.48
CA ASN A 39 -7.16 -3.07 1.17
C ASN A 39 -5.87 -3.21 0.34
N VAL A 40 -5.94 -3.23 -1.00
CA VAL A 40 -4.72 -3.18 -1.85
C VAL A 40 -3.91 -1.92 -1.51
N TRP A 41 -4.62 -0.81 -1.33
CA TRP A 41 -4.06 0.46 -0.88
C TRP A 41 -4.50 0.72 0.57
N GLU A 42 -3.58 0.52 1.51
CA GLU A 42 -3.82 0.77 2.94
C GLU A 42 -4.04 2.26 3.21
N LYS A 43 -3.35 3.12 2.45
CA LYS A 43 -3.51 4.57 2.45
C LYS A 43 -3.90 5.08 1.08
N PRO A 44 -4.77 6.11 1.01
CA PRO A 44 -5.03 6.82 -0.23
C PRO A 44 -3.74 7.28 -0.87
N GLN A 45 -3.60 7.09 -2.18
CA GLN A 45 -2.44 7.53 -2.93
C GLN A 45 -2.38 9.05 -3.01
N THR A 46 -1.25 9.62 -2.62
CA THR A 46 -0.92 11.00 -2.95
C THR A 46 -0.38 11.05 -4.38
N ASP A 47 -0.88 11.96 -5.22
CA ASP A 47 -0.30 12.24 -6.54
C ASP A 47 1.09 12.91 -6.37
N ILE A 48 2.14 12.10 -6.51
CA ILE A 48 3.54 12.53 -6.29
C ILE A 48 3.97 13.54 -7.36
N HIS A 49 3.49 13.37 -8.60
CA HIS A 49 3.80 14.29 -9.69
C HIS A 49 3.19 15.68 -9.43
N ALA A 50 1.91 15.72 -9.04
CA ALA A 50 1.26 16.97 -8.66
C ALA A 50 1.93 17.62 -7.45
N LEU A 51 2.31 16.85 -6.42
CA LEU A 51 3.03 17.36 -5.26
C LEU A 51 4.36 18.01 -5.66
N LYS A 52 5.12 17.38 -6.55
CA LYS A 52 6.37 17.95 -7.08
C LYS A 52 6.09 19.28 -7.80
N LEU A 53 5.07 19.35 -8.65
CA LEU A 53 4.71 20.58 -9.36
C LEU A 53 4.33 21.70 -8.38
N ASP A 54 3.56 21.41 -7.33
CA ASP A 54 3.20 22.38 -6.28
C ASP A 54 4.47 22.94 -5.58
N ILE A 55 5.47 22.08 -5.34
CA ILE A 55 6.75 22.46 -4.73
C ILE A 55 7.60 23.34 -5.68
N GLU A 56 7.64 23.00 -6.96
CA GLU A 56 8.33 23.78 -8.00
C GLU A 56 7.67 25.16 -8.17
N GLU A 57 6.34 25.25 -8.16
CA GLU A 57 5.59 26.51 -8.23
C GLU A 57 5.91 27.42 -7.03
N LEU A 58 5.95 26.87 -5.81
CA LEU A 58 6.32 27.64 -4.63
C LEU A 58 7.77 28.18 -4.73
N TYR A 59 8.69 27.34 -5.20
CA TYR A 59 10.08 27.76 -5.42
C TYR A 59 10.16 28.95 -6.38
N ASP A 60 9.45 28.88 -7.51
CA ASP A 60 9.37 29.95 -8.50
C ASP A 60 8.76 31.23 -7.93
N HIS A 61 7.70 31.12 -7.13
CA HIS A 61 7.10 32.28 -6.46
C HIS A 61 8.06 32.98 -5.49
N ILE A 62 8.86 32.21 -4.76
CA ILE A 62 9.86 32.74 -3.83
C ILE A 62 10.99 33.41 -4.61
N GLN A 63 11.48 32.78 -5.68
CA GLN A 63 12.55 33.31 -6.52
C GLN A 63 12.13 34.60 -7.24
N ASN A 64 10.89 34.66 -7.72
CA ASN A 64 10.35 35.80 -8.45
C ASN A 64 9.71 36.88 -7.55
N PHE A 65 9.80 36.72 -6.22
CA PHE A 65 9.27 37.67 -5.23
C PHE A 65 7.75 37.94 -5.36
N THR A 66 6.98 36.98 -5.88
CA THR A 66 5.52 37.14 -6.11
C THR A 66 4.67 36.84 -4.88
N ILE A 67 5.26 36.27 -3.84
CA ILE A 67 4.62 35.90 -2.56
C ILE A 67 5.36 36.54 -1.38
N THR A 68 4.69 36.83 -0.26
CA THR A 68 5.35 37.32 0.96
C THR A 68 6.13 36.22 1.69
N VAL A 69 7.01 36.58 2.63
CA VAL A 69 7.79 35.59 3.40
C VAL A 69 6.87 34.76 4.30
N ASP A 70 5.92 35.38 4.99
CA ASP A 70 5.00 34.67 5.89
C ASP A 70 4.10 33.67 5.13
N GLU A 71 3.58 34.07 3.97
CA GLU A 71 2.80 33.18 3.09
C GLU A 71 3.65 32.02 2.57
N ALA A 72 4.88 32.30 2.16
CA ALA A 72 5.81 31.28 1.68
C ALA A 72 6.24 30.30 2.78
N GLU A 73 6.43 30.75 4.02
CA GLU A 73 6.72 29.89 5.17
C GLU A 73 5.54 28.95 5.48
N SER A 74 4.31 29.48 5.40
CA SER A 74 3.10 28.67 5.61
C SER A 74 2.94 27.61 4.52
N ALA A 75 3.08 28.01 3.24
CA ALA A 75 2.97 27.09 2.11
C ALA A 75 4.06 26.01 2.14
N LEU A 76 5.31 26.40 2.43
CA LEU A 76 6.43 25.46 2.54
C LEU A 76 6.20 24.44 3.66
N ARG A 77 5.65 24.87 4.80
CA ARG A 77 5.33 23.97 5.91
C ARG A 77 4.27 22.94 5.51
N GLU A 78 3.22 23.37 4.82
CA GLU A 78 2.16 22.49 4.33
C GLU A 78 2.70 21.46 3.33
N LEU A 79 3.49 21.91 2.34
CA LEU A 79 4.08 21.03 1.33
C LEU A 79 5.06 20.03 1.95
N LYS A 80 5.84 20.44 2.96
CA LYS A 80 6.68 19.51 3.73
C LYS A 80 5.87 18.45 4.45
N LEU A 81 4.77 18.82 5.10
CA LEU A 81 3.90 17.85 5.76
C LEU A 81 3.31 16.85 4.76
N ARG A 82 2.91 17.31 3.57
CA ARG A 82 2.46 16.43 2.48
C ARG A 82 3.58 15.50 2.01
N TYR A 83 4.78 16.03 1.78
CA TYR A 83 5.96 15.26 1.38
C TYR A 83 6.36 14.19 2.40
N ASP A 84 6.44 14.54 3.69
CA ASP A 84 6.72 13.60 4.77
C ASP A 84 5.61 12.54 4.86
N GLY A 85 4.36 12.94 4.61
CA GLY A 85 3.20 12.06 4.51
C GLY A 85 3.34 10.97 3.44
N VAL A 86 3.89 11.30 2.26
CA VAL A 86 4.12 10.34 1.17
C VAL A 86 5.09 9.23 1.58
N THR A 87 6.12 9.56 2.37
CA THR A 87 7.09 8.55 2.83
C THR A 87 6.41 7.52 3.73
N SER A 88 5.60 7.98 4.68
CA SER A 88 4.85 7.07 5.56
C SER A 88 3.73 6.30 4.84
N GLU A 89 3.08 6.94 3.87
CA GLU A 89 2.10 6.32 2.97
C GLU A 89 2.73 5.15 2.19
N ARG A 90 3.88 5.40 1.55
CA ARG A 90 4.64 4.39 0.80
C ARG A 90 4.99 3.19 1.66
N GLU A 91 5.61 3.42 2.81
CA GLU A 91 6.02 2.34 3.72
C GLU A 91 4.84 1.43 4.09
N GLN A 92 3.68 2.03 4.43
CA GLN A 92 2.49 1.28 4.81
C GLN A 92 1.89 0.52 3.63
N ASN A 93 1.80 1.16 2.46
CA ASN A 93 1.26 0.55 1.25
C ASN A 93 2.15 -0.61 0.74
N GLU A 94 3.46 -0.41 0.65
CA GLU A 94 4.41 -1.47 0.24
C GLU A 94 4.42 -2.64 1.23
N HIS A 95 4.42 -2.36 2.54
CA HIS A 95 4.38 -3.40 3.57
C HIS A 95 3.10 -4.24 3.48
N ASN A 96 1.95 -3.57 3.39
CA ASN A 96 0.66 -4.23 3.29
C ASN A 96 0.50 -5.02 1.97
N ALA A 97 0.96 -4.45 0.86
CA ALA A 97 0.96 -5.13 -0.43
C ALA A 97 1.83 -6.40 -0.41
N LEU A 98 3.02 -6.35 0.22
CA LEU A 98 3.90 -7.51 0.37
C LEU A 98 3.28 -8.60 1.25
N LYS A 99 2.68 -8.19 2.38
CA LYS A 99 1.98 -9.11 3.28
C LYS A 99 0.95 -9.93 2.51
N TYR A 100 0.04 -9.28 1.79
CA TYR A 100 -0.97 -9.99 1.01
C TYR A 100 -0.40 -10.76 -0.18
N TRP A 101 0.63 -10.24 -0.84
CA TRP A 101 1.29 -10.93 -1.95
C TRP A 101 1.85 -12.29 -1.52
N ILE A 102 2.45 -12.37 -0.33
CA ILE A 102 2.99 -13.61 0.25
C ILE A 102 1.88 -14.59 0.66
N GLU A 103 0.70 -14.09 1.01
CA GLU A 103 -0.47 -14.93 1.36
C GLU A 103 -1.12 -15.60 0.14
N LEU A 104 -1.13 -14.93 -1.03
CA LEU A 104 -1.82 -15.43 -2.23
C LEU A 104 -1.42 -16.87 -2.65
N PRO A 105 -0.12 -17.25 -2.67
CA PRO A 105 0.27 -18.64 -2.94
C PRO A 105 -0.30 -19.66 -1.96
N SER A 106 -0.44 -19.30 -0.68
CA SER A 106 -1.02 -20.19 0.34
C SER A 106 -2.50 -20.46 0.03
N ILE A 107 -3.26 -19.41 -0.28
CA ILE A 107 -4.68 -19.53 -0.66
C ILE A 107 -4.82 -20.37 -1.93
N ARG A 108 -3.98 -20.14 -2.95
CA ARG A 108 -3.99 -20.96 -4.19
C ARG A 108 -3.76 -22.43 -3.90
N TYR A 109 -2.80 -22.75 -3.03
CA TYR A 109 -2.51 -24.12 -2.65
C TYR A 109 -3.68 -24.77 -1.90
N ARG A 110 -4.31 -24.04 -0.97
CA ARG A 110 -5.51 -24.51 -0.26
C ARG A 110 -6.67 -24.80 -1.21
N LEU A 111 -6.93 -23.91 -2.17
CA LEU A 111 -7.93 -24.12 -3.23
C LEU A 111 -7.62 -25.34 -4.11
N LEU A 112 -6.34 -25.57 -4.46
CA LEU A 112 -5.91 -26.78 -5.16
C LEU A 112 -6.23 -28.04 -4.37
N LYS A 113 -5.97 -28.05 -3.06
CA LYS A 113 -6.31 -29.20 -2.20
C LYS A 113 -7.81 -29.42 -2.06
N PHE A 114 -8.62 -28.38 -2.11
CA PHE A 114 -10.06 -28.53 -2.21
C PHE A 114 -10.50 -29.19 -3.52
N GLU A 115 -9.99 -28.72 -4.65
CA GLU A 115 -10.30 -29.32 -5.96
C GLU A 115 -9.87 -30.79 -6.03
N GLU A 116 -8.66 -31.13 -5.55
CA GLU A 116 -8.19 -32.52 -5.47
C GLU A 116 -9.17 -33.41 -4.69
N ARG A 117 -9.73 -32.93 -3.57
CA ARG A 117 -10.74 -33.65 -2.79
C ARG A 117 -12.06 -33.80 -3.53
N LEU A 118 -12.56 -32.74 -4.16
CA LEU A 118 -13.81 -32.77 -4.93
C LEU A 118 -13.73 -33.73 -6.12
N MET A 119 -12.54 -33.88 -6.70
CA MET A 119 -12.27 -34.77 -7.82
C MET A 119 -11.88 -36.19 -7.40
N GLY A 120 -11.83 -36.49 -6.10
CA GLY A 120 -11.46 -37.82 -5.59
C GLY A 120 -9.98 -38.17 -5.76
N PHE A 121 -9.11 -37.17 -5.96
CA PHE A 121 -7.66 -37.34 -6.09
C PHE A 121 -6.92 -37.24 -4.74
N ASP A 122 -7.61 -37.03 -3.62
CA ASP A 122 -7.00 -37.03 -2.28
C ASP A 122 -6.57 -38.45 -1.88
N ARG A 123 -5.26 -38.72 -2.00
CA ARG A 123 -4.65 -40.03 -1.73
C ARG A 123 -4.77 -40.48 -0.27
N ASN A 124 -5.18 -39.60 0.65
CA ASN A 124 -5.32 -39.92 2.07
C ASN A 124 -6.75 -40.35 2.45
N ASP A 125 -7.73 -40.24 1.54
CA ASP A 125 -9.10 -40.69 1.77
C ASP A 125 -9.27 -42.13 1.27
N LEU A 126 -8.91 -43.10 2.12
CA LEU A 126 -9.05 -44.54 1.88
C LEU A 126 -10.49 -45.05 2.08
N SER A 127 -11.48 -44.25 1.69
CA SER A 127 -12.88 -44.67 1.55
C SER A 127 -13.07 -45.30 0.16
N THR A 128 -12.47 -46.46 -0.05
CA THR A 128 -12.76 -47.35 -1.19
C THR A 128 -14.10 -48.02 -0.96
N ASP A 129 -15.15 -47.56 -1.64
CA ASP A 129 -16.31 -48.41 -1.99
C ASP A 129 -17.12 -47.90 -3.20
N ASP A 130 -16.92 -46.65 -3.63
CA ASP A 130 -17.57 -46.12 -4.84
C ASP A 130 -16.50 -45.69 -5.87
N ILE A 131 -16.16 -46.56 -6.82
CA ILE A 131 -15.37 -46.17 -8.01
C ILE A 131 -16.27 -45.28 -8.89
N LYS A 132 -16.37 -44.00 -8.54
CA LYS A 132 -16.97 -42.98 -9.41
C LYS A 132 -15.95 -42.58 -10.45
N THR A 133 -16.38 -42.51 -11.71
CA THR A 133 -15.54 -41.97 -12.79
C THR A 133 -15.37 -40.46 -12.59
N ASP A 134 -14.22 -39.89 -12.97
CA ASP A 134 -13.89 -38.46 -12.81
C ASP A 134 -15.02 -37.54 -13.32
N HIS A 135 -15.70 -37.93 -14.41
CA HIS A 135 -16.80 -37.17 -15.00
C HIS A 135 -18.04 -37.10 -14.11
N GLN A 136 -18.31 -38.15 -13.32
CA GLN A 136 -19.44 -38.18 -12.38
C GLN A 136 -19.16 -37.31 -11.15
N LEU A 137 -17.91 -37.25 -10.71
CA LEU A 137 -17.48 -36.38 -9.61
C LEU A 137 -17.50 -34.91 -10.04
N TYR A 138 -16.95 -34.61 -11.22
CA TYR A 138 -17.00 -33.27 -11.80
C TYR A 138 -18.44 -32.76 -11.96
N GLY A 139 -19.33 -33.56 -12.56
CA GLY A 139 -20.73 -33.15 -12.75
C GLY A 139 -21.49 -32.94 -11.45
N ARG A 140 -21.13 -33.65 -10.37
CA ARG A 140 -21.73 -33.47 -9.05
C ARG A 140 -21.25 -32.18 -8.37
N ASN A 141 -19.96 -31.88 -8.49
CA ASN A 141 -19.28 -30.79 -7.79
C ASN A 141 -19.00 -29.58 -8.71
N GLN A 142 -19.75 -29.46 -9.81
CA GLN A 142 -19.46 -28.50 -10.87
C GLN A 142 -19.49 -27.06 -10.35
N MET A 143 -20.44 -26.74 -9.48
CA MET A 143 -20.61 -25.37 -8.96
C MET A 143 -19.45 -24.99 -8.04
N GLU A 144 -19.01 -25.91 -7.19
CA GLU A 144 -17.88 -25.76 -6.30
C GLU A 144 -16.57 -25.56 -7.07
N ILE A 145 -16.37 -26.35 -8.14
CA ILE A 145 -15.20 -26.24 -9.01
C ILE A 145 -15.19 -24.89 -9.74
N ILE A 146 -16.32 -24.47 -10.31
CA ILE A 146 -16.45 -23.15 -10.96
C ILE A 146 -16.12 -22.03 -9.97
N LYS A 147 -16.57 -22.13 -8.71
CA LYS A 147 -16.24 -21.14 -7.68
C LYS A 147 -14.73 -21.10 -7.41
N ILE A 148 -14.10 -22.25 -7.25
CA ILE A 148 -12.64 -22.34 -7.05
C ILE A 148 -11.89 -21.70 -8.23
N ASP A 149 -12.33 -21.94 -9.47
CA ASP A 149 -11.70 -21.35 -10.66
C ASP A 149 -11.87 -19.83 -10.72
N ASN A 150 -13.06 -19.32 -10.37
CA ASN A 150 -13.30 -17.87 -10.26
C ASN A 150 -12.38 -17.24 -9.20
N MET A 151 -12.20 -17.89 -8.05
CA MET A 151 -11.29 -17.42 -7.02
C MET A 151 -9.83 -17.42 -7.51
N ARG A 152 -9.39 -18.45 -8.25
CA ARG A 152 -8.04 -18.47 -8.85
C ARG A 152 -7.82 -17.33 -9.84
N ALA A 153 -8.80 -17.04 -10.68
CA ALA A 153 -8.77 -15.89 -11.58
C ALA A 153 -8.66 -14.58 -10.78
N PHE A 154 -9.48 -14.42 -9.75
CA PHE A 154 -9.45 -13.25 -8.88
C PHE A 154 -8.10 -13.08 -8.16
N ILE A 155 -7.46 -14.18 -7.73
CA ILE A 155 -6.10 -14.13 -7.16
C ILE A 155 -5.07 -13.61 -8.18
N ASN A 156 -5.23 -13.90 -9.49
CA ASN A 156 -4.35 -13.31 -10.52
C ASN A 156 -4.56 -11.80 -10.62
N ASP A 157 -5.80 -11.34 -10.60
CA ASP A 157 -6.13 -9.91 -10.65
C ASP A 157 -5.61 -9.17 -9.41
N LEU A 158 -5.72 -9.78 -8.22
CA LEU A 158 -5.16 -9.24 -6.99
C LEU A 158 -3.64 -9.15 -7.05
N ALA A 159 -2.97 -10.18 -7.58
CA ALA A 159 -1.53 -10.10 -7.78
C ALA A 159 -1.17 -8.89 -8.66
N ILE A 160 -1.84 -8.71 -9.80
CA ILE A 160 -1.58 -7.54 -10.67
C ILE A 160 -1.75 -6.22 -9.90
N GLN A 161 -2.82 -6.09 -9.11
CA GLN A 161 -3.09 -4.90 -8.30
C GLN A 161 -2.03 -4.65 -7.21
N LEU A 162 -1.64 -5.69 -6.46
CA LEU A 162 -0.60 -5.62 -5.43
C LEU A 162 0.77 -5.25 -6.04
N LYS A 163 1.07 -5.75 -7.24
CA LYS A 163 2.28 -5.35 -7.98
C LYS A 163 2.23 -3.88 -8.39
N ALA A 164 1.06 -3.39 -8.82
CA ALA A 164 0.89 -2.00 -9.22
C ALA A 164 1.19 -1.01 -8.07
N VAL A 165 1.02 -1.42 -6.81
CA VAL A 165 1.44 -0.63 -5.64
C VAL A 165 2.93 -0.33 -5.68
N TYR A 166 3.75 -1.35 -5.88
CA TYR A 166 5.20 -1.20 -5.99
C TYR A 166 5.61 -0.42 -7.24
N GLU A 167 4.95 -0.69 -8.37
CA GLU A 167 5.24 0.01 -9.63
C GLU A 167 4.96 1.51 -9.53
N TYR A 168 3.90 1.90 -8.84
CA TYR A 168 3.56 3.31 -8.62
C TYR A 168 4.69 4.09 -7.95
N TYR A 169 5.18 3.60 -6.81
CA TYR A 169 6.26 4.26 -6.08
C TYR A 169 7.59 4.17 -6.84
N PHE A 170 7.88 3.04 -7.48
CA PHE A 170 9.09 2.89 -8.29
C PHE A 170 9.16 3.90 -9.45
N ILE A 171 8.05 4.12 -10.17
CA ILE A 171 8.00 5.09 -11.28
C ILE A 171 8.08 6.52 -10.75
N SER A 172 7.58 6.76 -9.53
CA SER A 172 7.53 8.09 -8.90
C SER A 172 8.77 8.44 -8.08
N ASP A 173 9.75 7.54 -7.97
CA ASP A 173 10.95 7.73 -7.14
C ASP A 173 11.76 8.96 -7.55
N ASP A 174 11.93 9.18 -8.87
CA ASP A 174 12.64 10.35 -9.39
C ASP A 174 11.89 11.64 -9.05
N ASP A 175 10.57 11.66 -9.15
CA ASP A 175 9.76 12.83 -8.82
C ASP A 175 9.79 13.14 -7.32
N LEU A 176 9.75 12.12 -6.47
CA LEU A 176 9.87 12.27 -5.02
C LEU A 176 11.27 12.81 -4.63
N LEU A 177 12.33 12.26 -5.23
CA LEU A 177 13.69 12.73 -4.97
C LEU A 177 13.89 14.18 -5.43
N ASN A 178 13.38 14.54 -6.61
CA ASN A 178 13.41 15.91 -7.11
C ASN A 178 12.62 16.87 -6.21
N ALA A 179 11.42 16.48 -5.77
CA ALA A 179 10.63 17.25 -4.83
C ALA A 179 11.39 17.55 -3.52
N GLY A 180 12.10 16.57 -2.95
CA GLY A 180 12.93 16.75 -1.76
C GLY A 180 14.11 17.73 -1.97
N ILE A 181 14.74 17.68 -3.14
CA ILE A 181 15.79 18.63 -3.53
C ILE A 181 15.22 20.05 -3.61
N VAL A 182 14.07 20.23 -4.28
CA VAL A 182 13.46 21.56 -4.44
C VAL A 182 12.96 22.11 -3.11
N ILE A 183 12.38 21.29 -2.22
CA ILE A 183 12.06 21.71 -0.83
C ILE A 183 13.30 22.28 -0.14
N SER A 184 14.43 21.57 -0.20
CA SER A 184 15.68 22.00 0.44
C SER A 184 16.22 23.30 -0.15
N GLN A 185 16.10 23.49 -1.48
CA GLN A 185 16.47 24.74 -2.13
C GLN A 185 15.53 25.90 -1.75
N THR A 186 14.23 25.61 -1.63
CA THR A 186 13.19 26.55 -1.24
C THR A 186 13.44 27.09 0.17
N GLU A 187 13.75 26.21 1.13
CA GLU A 187 14.14 26.58 2.50
C GLU A 187 15.35 27.51 2.54
N ASN A 188 16.39 27.16 1.78
CA ASN A 188 17.62 27.95 1.71
C ASN A 188 17.37 29.36 1.12
N ASN A 189 16.54 29.46 0.08
CA ASN A 189 16.20 30.74 -0.54
C ASN A 189 15.32 31.59 0.37
N LEU A 190 14.35 30.97 1.05
CA LEU A 190 13.48 31.66 1.98
C LEU A 190 14.26 32.20 3.19
N THR A 191 15.22 31.44 3.71
CA THR A 191 16.13 31.88 4.79
C THR A 191 16.95 33.10 4.35
N LYS A 192 17.55 33.07 3.14
CA LYS A 192 18.26 34.24 2.60
C LYS A 192 17.35 35.45 2.46
N ARG A 193 16.13 35.27 1.96
CA ARG A 193 15.15 36.35 1.80
C ARG A 193 14.75 36.95 3.14
N ARG A 194 14.58 36.12 4.17
CA ARG A 194 14.30 36.56 5.55
C ARG A 194 15.45 37.39 6.11
N ASP A 195 16.69 36.96 5.89
CA ASP A 195 17.88 37.66 6.40
C ASP A 195 18.12 39.01 5.70
N LEU A 196 17.58 39.18 4.47
CA LEU A 196 17.59 40.44 3.72
C LEU A 196 16.48 41.41 4.16
N LEU A 197 15.43 40.94 4.83
CA LEU A 197 14.43 41.83 5.40
C LEU A 197 15.08 42.64 6.53
N PRO A 198 14.83 43.95 6.61
CA PRO A 198 15.33 44.75 7.72
C PRO A 198 14.73 44.17 9.00
N THR A 199 15.57 43.46 9.77
CA THR A 199 15.29 43.14 11.17
C THR A 199 14.77 44.42 11.79
N GLN A 200 13.56 44.38 12.37
CA GLN A 200 13.01 45.53 13.08
C GLN A 200 14.09 46.01 14.05
N LYS A 201 14.74 47.15 13.71
CA LYS A 201 15.65 47.82 14.64
C LYS A 201 14.89 47.95 15.96
N PRO A 202 15.52 47.67 17.12
CA PRO A 202 14.88 47.98 18.38
C PRO A 202 14.42 49.43 18.31
N LYS A 203 13.13 49.68 18.55
CA LYS A 203 12.56 51.02 18.58
C LYS A 203 13.30 51.79 19.66
N ASN A 204 14.37 52.50 19.30
CA ASN A 204 14.98 53.50 20.16
C ASN A 204 13.89 54.55 20.40
N ARG A 205 13.27 54.46 21.57
CA ARG A 205 12.37 55.48 22.09
C ARG A 205 13.21 56.69 22.45
N CYS A 206 13.52 57.55 21.48
CA CYS A 206 14.03 58.88 21.80
C CYS A 206 12.83 59.71 22.32
N ILE A 207 12.74 59.89 23.63
CA ILE A 207 11.94 60.94 24.25
C ILE A 207 12.94 62.02 24.69
N TRP A 208 12.93 63.14 23.97
CA TRP A 208 13.60 64.41 24.31
C TRP A 208 15.12 64.36 24.57
N PHE A 209 15.87 64.62 23.49
CA PHE A 209 17.24 65.17 23.42
C PHE A 209 18.49 64.35 23.80
N PHE A 210 18.39 63.09 24.24
CA PHE A 210 19.57 62.22 24.29
C PHE A 210 19.25 60.82 23.75
N CYS A 211 19.90 60.42 22.66
CA CYS A 211 19.85 59.06 22.13
C CYS A 211 21.17 58.35 22.48
N PHE A 212 21.08 57.12 22.99
CA PHE A 212 22.19 56.17 23.10
C PHE A 212 22.10 55.15 21.96
#